data_AF-A0A086WCM0-F1
#
_entry.id   AF-A0A086WCM0-F1
#
_cell.length_a   1.000
_cell.length_b   1.000
_cell.length_c   1.000
_cell.angle_alpha   90.00
_cell.angle_beta   90.00
_cell.angle_gamma   90.00
#
_symmetry.space_group_name_H-M   'P 1'
#
loop_
_entity.id
_entity.type
_entity.pdbx_description
1 polymer ?
#
loop_
_entity_poly.entity_id
_entity_poly.type
_entity_poly.pdbx_seq_one_letter_code
_entity_poly.pdbx_strand_id
1 'polypeptide(L)'
;MDDAETFRVWRIDALAGDAAKQEGLAALLLDPHARANKAGRSEGSHFLVRAAISGRSKSMLQLADLLGRGAFGFKRSPAAARCWSATPDDFDSRLACLSLTDFRDPRARVPCSDLTVMREGVPADRKTGAAMARLCLANKTPALLVPGPPPGKEAIERVRLYARHGIEWVITGDVYEHAFERYRAEFNETVVTRIESKRGKGYMESLSRDIALRISKRYRGKSKG
;
A
#
# COMPACT_ATOMS: atom_id res chain seq x y z
N MET A 1 17.98 -25.94 -5.44
CA MET A 1 16.95 -25.34 -6.30
C MET A 1 17.65 -24.24 -7.07
N ASP A 2 17.53 -24.21 -8.39
CA ASP A 2 18.09 -23.12 -9.21
C ASP A 2 17.41 -21.80 -8.81
N ASP A 3 18.15 -21.05 -8.00
CA ASP A 3 17.59 -20.27 -6.88
C ASP A 3 17.15 -18.85 -7.27
N ALA A 4 17.70 -18.30 -8.37
CA ALA A 4 17.49 -16.90 -8.74
C ALA A 4 16.36 -16.69 -9.76
N GLU A 5 16.23 -17.58 -10.75
CA GLU A 5 15.24 -17.46 -11.82
C GLU A 5 13.83 -17.79 -11.30
N THR A 6 13.69 -18.85 -10.52
CA THR A 6 12.43 -19.22 -9.86
C THR A 6 11.97 -18.11 -8.90
N PHE A 7 12.88 -17.56 -8.10
CA PHE A 7 12.58 -16.42 -7.22
C PHE A 7 12.11 -15.20 -8.02
N ARG A 8 12.76 -14.89 -9.15
CA ARG A 8 12.38 -13.77 -10.01
C ARG A 8 10.99 -13.94 -10.63
N VAL A 9 10.68 -15.12 -11.17
CA VAL A 9 9.36 -15.43 -11.73
C VAL A 9 8.29 -15.34 -10.64
N TRP A 10 8.54 -15.97 -9.48
CA TRP A 10 7.61 -15.92 -8.37
C TRP A 10 7.35 -14.50 -7.88
N ARG A 11 8.38 -13.65 -7.84
CA ARG A 11 8.25 -12.26 -7.45
C ARG A 11 7.35 -11.47 -8.39
N ILE A 12 7.46 -11.68 -9.70
CA ILE A 12 6.59 -11.01 -10.69
C ILE A 12 5.13 -11.39 -10.44
N ASP A 13 4.85 -12.68 -10.29
CA ASP A 13 3.49 -13.17 -10.09
C ASP A 13 2.92 -12.75 -8.73
N ALA A 14 3.74 -12.77 -7.68
CA ALA A 14 3.34 -12.29 -6.35
C ALA A 14 3.03 -10.78 -6.35
N LEU A 15 3.78 -9.99 -7.13
CA LEU A 15 3.49 -8.57 -7.35
C LEU A 15 2.20 -8.38 -8.17
N ALA A 16 1.87 -9.32 -9.06
CA ALA A 16 0.63 -9.32 -9.84
C ALA A 16 -0.61 -9.76 -9.04
N GLY A 17 -0.42 -10.34 -7.85
CA GLY A 17 -1.52 -10.68 -6.94
C GLY A 17 -1.65 -12.17 -6.59
N ASP A 18 -0.75 -13.03 -7.08
CA ASP A 18 -0.78 -14.47 -6.75
C ASP A 18 -0.53 -14.68 -5.25
N ALA A 19 -1.61 -14.90 -4.49
CA ALA A 19 -1.57 -15.00 -3.04
C ALA A 19 -0.76 -16.21 -2.54
N ALA A 20 -0.67 -17.30 -3.32
CA ALA A 20 0.12 -18.46 -2.95
C ALA A 20 1.61 -18.16 -3.08
N LYS A 21 2.01 -17.46 -4.15
CA LYS A 21 3.40 -17.02 -4.33
C LYS A 21 3.78 -15.90 -3.36
N GLN A 22 2.86 -15.02 -3.00
CA GLN A 22 3.06 -14.06 -1.90
C GLN A 22 3.36 -14.79 -0.57
N GLU A 23 2.56 -15.79 -0.20
CA GLU A 23 2.80 -16.60 1.00
C GLU A 23 4.15 -17.34 0.96
N GLY A 24 4.49 -17.95 -0.19
CA GLY A 24 5.77 -18.63 -0.38
C GLY A 24 6.97 -17.69 -0.27
N LEU A 25 6.92 -16.53 -0.92
CA LEU A 25 7.97 -15.52 -0.82
C LEU A 25 8.07 -14.92 0.58
N ALA A 26 6.95 -14.71 1.27
CA ALA A 26 6.96 -14.25 2.65
C ALA A 26 7.70 -15.24 3.56
N ALA A 27 7.42 -16.54 3.42
CA ALA A 27 8.12 -17.58 4.17
C ALA A 27 9.63 -17.57 3.89
N LEU A 28 10.03 -17.49 2.61
CA LEU A 28 11.44 -17.44 2.20
C LEU A 28 12.17 -16.19 2.71
N LEU A 29 11.52 -15.03 2.69
CA LEU A 29 12.14 -13.73 2.99
C LEU A 29 12.16 -13.37 4.47
N LEU A 30 11.26 -13.98 5.26
CA LEU A 30 11.20 -13.83 6.71
C LEU A 30 11.93 -14.94 7.45
N ASP A 31 12.49 -15.92 6.73
CA ASP A 31 13.30 -16.98 7.30
C ASP A 31 14.59 -16.41 7.96
N PRO A 32 14.99 -16.91 9.14
CA PRO A 32 16.24 -16.49 9.80
C PRO A 32 17.49 -16.63 8.93
N HIS A 33 17.49 -17.55 7.95
CA HIS A 33 18.57 -17.83 7.02
C HIS A 33 18.43 -17.12 5.66
N ALA A 34 17.43 -16.25 5.48
CA ALA A 34 17.12 -15.55 4.22
C ALA A 34 18.21 -14.59 3.69
N ARG A 35 19.38 -14.49 4.34
CA ARG A 35 20.48 -13.55 3.99
C ARG A 35 21.08 -13.79 2.59
N ALA A 36 20.76 -14.88 1.91
CA ALA A 36 21.27 -15.21 0.57
C ALA A 36 20.66 -14.35 -0.55
N ASN A 37 19.44 -13.80 -0.38
CA ASN A 37 18.65 -13.30 -1.52
C ASN A 37 18.65 -11.77 -1.74
N LYS A 38 19.46 -10.99 -0.99
CA LYS A 38 19.52 -9.51 -1.05
C LYS A 38 18.18 -8.77 -0.93
N ALA A 39 17.09 -9.46 -0.61
CA ALA A 39 15.77 -8.87 -0.43
C ALA A 39 15.70 -8.10 0.89
N GLY A 40 15.05 -6.93 0.85
CA GLY A 40 14.86 -6.13 2.05
C GLY A 40 13.90 -6.84 3.01
N ARG A 41 14.17 -6.82 4.32
CA ARG A 41 13.25 -7.40 5.33
C ARG A 41 11.81 -6.86 5.23
N SER A 42 11.63 -5.65 4.69
CA SER A 42 10.31 -5.07 4.44
C SER A 42 9.52 -5.81 3.35
N GLU A 43 10.20 -6.38 2.35
CA GLU A 43 9.56 -7.08 1.23
C GLU A 43 8.86 -8.36 1.70
N GLY A 44 9.51 -9.14 2.57
CA GLY A 44 8.87 -10.32 3.18
C GLY A 44 7.61 -9.94 3.97
N SER A 45 7.68 -8.87 4.77
CA SER A 45 6.52 -8.35 5.50
C SER A 45 5.42 -7.85 4.58
N HIS A 46 5.78 -7.26 3.42
CA HIS A 46 4.80 -6.81 2.44
C HIS A 46 4.05 -7.99 1.83
N PHE A 47 4.76 -9.03 1.39
CA PHE A 47 4.13 -10.22 0.85
C PHE A 47 3.26 -10.94 1.89
N LEU A 48 3.71 -10.99 3.15
CA LEU A 48 2.93 -11.58 4.24
C LEU A 48 1.59 -10.86 4.43
N VAL A 49 1.61 -9.53 4.46
CA VAL A 49 0.40 -8.71 4.62
C VAL A 49 -0.54 -8.89 3.43
N ARG A 50 -0.02 -8.89 2.20
CA ARG A 50 -0.84 -9.11 0.99
C ARG A 50 -1.50 -10.49 0.99
N ALA A 51 -0.73 -11.54 1.28
CA ALA A 51 -1.27 -12.90 1.37
C ALA A 51 -2.35 -13.04 2.45
N ALA A 52 -2.13 -12.41 3.63
CA ALA A 52 -3.13 -12.37 4.69
C ALA A 52 -4.41 -11.64 4.27
N ILE A 53 -4.33 -10.49 3.61
CA ILE A 53 -5.49 -9.75 3.07
C ILE A 53 -6.24 -10.58 2.02
N SER A 54 -5.52 -11.36 1.23
CA SER A 54 -6.07 -12.27 0.22
C SER A 54 -6.71 -13.55 0.79
N GLY A 55 -6.75 -13.72 2.12
CA GLY A 55 -7.46 -14.84 2.74
C GLY A 55 -6.58 -16.07 3.05
N ARG A 56 -5.25 -15.96 2.97
CA ARG A 56 -4.36 -17.09 3.25
C ARG A 56 -4.20 -17.32 4.75
N SER A 57 -4.82 -18.37 5.29
CA SER A 57 -4.85 -18.63 6.74
C SER A 57 -3.46 -18.81 7.36
N LYS A 58 -2.51 -19.47 6.67
CA LYS A 58 -1.13 -19.62 7.18
C LYS A 58 -0.44 -18.27 7.32
N SER A 59 -0.59 -17.41 6.31
CA SER A 59 -0.10 -16.03 6.35
C SER A 59 -0.75 -15.21 7.47
N MET A 60 -2.05 -15.36 7.74
CA MET A 60 -2.71 -14.69 8.86
C MET A 60 -2.14 -15.12 10.21
N LEU A 61 -1.95 -16.43 10.42
CA LEU A 61 -1.39 -16.97 11.66
C LEU A 61 0.06 -16.52 11.86
N GLN A 62 0.87 -16.52 10.80
CA GLN A 62 2.23 -16.01 10.85
C GLN A 62 2.24 -14.51 11.15
N LEU A 63 1.38 -13.71 10.50
CA LEU A 63 1.23 -12.29 10.78
C LEU A 63 0.83 -12.04 12.24
N ALA A 64 -0.09 -12.85 12.79
CA ALA A 64 -0.48 -12.78 14.18
C ALA A 64 0.69 -13.01 15.14
N ASP A 65 1.53 -14.03 14.89
CA ASP A 65 2.74 -14.28 15.69
C ASP A 65 3.72 -13.11 15.62
N LEU A 66 4.00 -12.59 14.41
CA LEU A 66 4.91 -11.46 14.24
C LEU A 66 4.40 -10.18 14.90
N LEU A 67 3.08 -9.95 14.93
CA LEU A 67 2.45 -8.85 15.66
C LEU A 67 2.46 -9.08 17.18
N GLY A 68 2.37 -10.33 17.64
CA GLY A 68 2.48 -10.68 19.05
C GLY A 68 3.87 -10.39 19.63
N ARG A 69 4.92 -10.56 18.81
CA ARG A 69 6.32 -10.32 19.17
C ARG A 69 6.84 -8.93 18.78
N GLY A 70 6.21 -8.30 17.79
CA GLY A 70 6.71 -7.07 17.16
C GLY A 70 8.02 -7.32 16.42
N ALA A 71 7.99 -8.10 15.34
CA ALA A 71 9.16 -8.44 14.54
C ALA A 71 9.03 -7.95 13.10
N PHE A 72 10.13 -7.99 12.33
CA PHE A 72 10.14 -7.70 10.88
C PHE A 72 9.42 -6.41 10.45
N GLY A 73 9.58 -5.34 11.23
CA GLY A 73 8.97 -4.04 10.94
C GLY A 73 7.56 -3.83 11.52
N PHE A 74 6.93 -4.87 12.08
CA PHE A 74 5.67 -4.76 12.81
C PHE A 74 5.89 -4.23 14.22
N LYS A 75 4.99 -3.36 14.69
CA LYS A 75 4.91 -2.94 16.09
C LYS A 75 4.12 -4.00 16.84
N ARG A 76 4.54 -4.30 18.07
CA ARG A 76 3.82 -5.24 18.93
C ARG A 76 2.39 -4.75 19.14
N SER A 77 1.39 -5.52 18.71
CA SER A 77 -0.03 -5.17 18.80
C SER A 77 -0.85 -6.42 19.16
N PRO A 78 -1.10 -6.67 20.46
CA PRO A 78 -1.87 -7.84 20.89
C PRO A 78 -3.30 -7.88 20.33
N ALA A 79 -3.92 -6.71 20.12
CA ALA A 79 -5.25 -6.62 19.52
C ALA A 79 -5.25 -7.07 18.05
N ALA A 80 -4.28 -6.60 17.25
CA ALA A 80 -4.14 -7.03 15.87
C ALA A 80 -3.79 -8.52 15.78
N ALA A 81 -2.87 -9.00 16.63
CA ALA A 81 -2.50 -10.41 16.68
C ALA A 81 -3.72 -11.31 16.93
N ARG A 82 -4.56 -10.96 17.92
CA ARG A 82 -5.81 -11.70 18.18
C ARG A 82 -6.76 -11.69 16.98
N CYS A 83 -6.94 -10.54 16.34
CA CYS A 83 -7.79 -10.40 15.18
C CYS A 83 -7.35 -11.33 14.03
N TRP A 84 -6.05 -11.30 13.69
CA TRP A 84 -5.50 -12.16 12.63
C TRP A 84 -5.49 -13.64 13.01
N SER A 85 -5.29 -13.98 14.28
CA SER A 85 -5.31 -15.38 14.74
C SER A 85 -6.70 -16.03 14.66
N ALA A 86 -7.77 -15.24 14.61
CA ALA A 86 -9.12 -15.72 14.39
C ALA A 86 -9.40 -16.09 12.92
N THR A 87 -8.41 -15.90 12.04
CA THR A 87 -8.46 -16.24 10.61
C THR A 87 -9.75 -15.77 9.92
N PRO A 88 -10.01 -14.46 9.85
CA PRO A 88 -11.24 -13.93 9.28
C PRO A 88 -11.45 -14.33 7.81
N ASP A 89 -12.60 -14.95 7.54
CA ASP A 89 -12.95 -15.52 6.24
C ASP A 89 -13.43 -14.47 5.22
N ASP A 90 -13.93 -13.32 5.67
CA ASP A 90 -14.40 -12.24 4.80
C ASP A 90 -13.43 -11.04 4.73
N PHE A 91 -13.56 -10.28 3.64
CA PHE A 91 -12.67 -9.16 3.34
C PHE A 91 -12.82 -7.98 4.31
N ASP A 92 -14.04 -7.66 4.76
CA ASP A 92 -14.26 -6.52 5.64
C ASP A 92 -13.71 -6.81 7.05
N SER A 93 -13.83 -8.04 7.54
CA SER A 93 -13.17 -8.49 8.77
C SER A 93 -11.64 -8.44 8.65
N ARG A 94 -11.08 -8.82 7.49
CA ARG A 94 -9.63 -8.64 7.22
C ARG A 94 -9.21 -7.17 7.21
N LEU A 95 -10.03 -6.27 6.64
CA LEU A 95 -9.78 -4.83 6.68
C LEU A 95 -9.82 -4.28 8.12
N ALA A 96 -10.73 -4.79 8.95
CA ALA A 96 -10.79 -4.45 10.37
C ALA A 96 -9.51 -4.87 11.09
N CYS A 97 -9.03 -6.10 10.86
CA CYS A 97 -7.75 -6.56 11.41
C CYS A 97 -6.56 -5.74 10.90
N LEU A 98 -6.54 -5.38 9.61
CA LEU A 98 -5.50 -4.54 9.02
C LEU A 98 -5.44 -3.15 9.66
N SER A 99 -6.60 -2.56 9.98
CA SER A 99 -6.68 -1.26 10.66
C SER A 99 -6.02 -1.27 12.06
N LEU A 100 -6.03 -2.43 12.73
CA LEU A 100 -5.37 -2.64 14.02
C LEU A 100 -3.86 -2.89 13.89
N THR A 101 -3.38 -3.31 12.72
CA THR A 101 -1.96 -3.59 12.44
C THR A 101 -1.15 -2.31 12.50
N ASP A 102 -0.13 -2.27 13.37
CA ASP A 102 0.82 -1.16 13.46
C ASP A 102 2.21 -1.58 12.99
N PHE A 103 2.94 -0.61 12.45
CA PHE A 103 4.29 -0.79 11.93
C PHE A 103 5.26 0.11 12.69
N ARG A 104 6.45 -0.41 13.02
CA ARG A 104 7.53 0.37 13.66
C ARG A 104 8.15 1.37 12.68
N ASP A 105 8.22 0.99 11.41
CA ASP A 105 8.77 1.79 10.32
C ASP A 105 7.67 2.02 9.26
N PRO A 106 7.40 3.26 8.84
CA PRO A 106 6.54 3.54 7.69
C PRO A 106 6.91 2.74 6.43
N ARG A 107 8.19 2.41 6.21
CA ARG A 107 8.66 1.59 5.07
C ARG A 107 8.21 0.13 5.13
N ALA A 108 7.84 -0.36 6.30
CA ALA A 108 7.30 -1.71 6.47
C ALA A 108 5.82 -1.79 6.08
N ARG A 109 5.14 -0.65 5.87
CA ARG A 109 3.79 -0.62 5.32
C ARG A 109 3.84 -0.97 3.85
N VAL A 110 2.87 -1.74 3.39
CA VAL A 110 2.70 -2.02 1.95
C VAL A 110 2.30 -0.72 1.27
N PRO A 111 2.99 -0.25 0.22
CA PRO A 111 2.54 0.91 -0.54
C PRO A 111 1.10 0.71 -1.05
N CYS A 112 0.31 1.77 -1.10
CA CYS A 112 -1.06 1.67 -1.60
C CYS A 112 -1.09 1.21 -3.05
N SER A 113 -0.14 1.68 -3.87
CA SER A 113 0.05 1.21 -5.26
C SER A 113 0.05 -0.31 -5.35
N ASP A 114 0.68 -0.97 -4.39
CA ASP A 114 0.88 -2.41 -4.43
C ASP A 114 -0.30 -3.20 -3.83
N LEU A 115 -1.13 -2.55 -3.00
CA LEU A 115 -2.38 -3.12 -2.51
C LEU A 115 -3.46 -3.07 -3.60
N THR A 116 -3.49 -2.00 -4.39
CA THR A 116 -4.47 -1.82 -5.48
C THR A 116 -4.27 -2.76 -6.68
N VAL A 117 -3.11 -3.41 -6.78
CA VAL A 117 -2.77 -4.37 -7.83
C VAL A 117 -3.31 -5.78 -7.54
N MET A 118 -3.84 -6.05 -6.35
CA MET A 118 -4.47 -7.34 -6.01
C MET A 118 -5.82 -7.52 -6.73
N ARG A 119 -5.76 -7.84 -8.03
CA ARG A 119 -6.92 -8.03 -8.91
C ARG A 119 -7.47 -9.45 -8.89
N GLU A 120 -6.70 -10.43 -8.43
CA GLU A 120 -7.15 -11.83 -8.33
C GLU A 120 -7.70 -12.11 -6.92
N GLY A 121 -8.92 -12.66 -6.85
CA GLY A 121 -9.58 -13.02 -5.58
C GLY A 121 -10.53 -11.96 -5.00
N VAL A 122 -10.55 -10.74 -5.53
CA VAL A 122 -11.55 -9.72 -5.16
C VAL A 122 -12.76 -9.83 -6.09
N PRO A 123 -13.98 -10.07 -5.59
CA PRO A 123 -15.21 -10.02 -6.38
C PRO A 123 -15.28 -8.75 -7.25
N ALA A 124 -15.81 -8.85 -8.48
CA ALA A 124 -15.75 -7.76 -9.46
C ALA A 124 -16.42 -6.46 -8.97
N ASP A 125 -17.46 -6.59 -8.14
CA ASP A 125 -18.19 -5.52 -7.43
C ASP A 125 -17.38 -4.86 -6.30
N ARG A 126 -16.28 -5.48 -5.86
CA ARG A 126 -15.37 -5.00 -4.81
C ARG A 126 -14.05 -4.44 -5.38
N LYS A 127 -13.94 -4.32 -6.70
CA LYS A 127 -12.86 -3.61 -7.41
C LYS A 127 -13.18 -2.12 -7.64
N THR A 128 -14.09 -1.56 -6.85
CA THR A 128 -14.43 -0.12 -6.91
C THR A 128 -13.32 0.73 -6.31
N GLY A 129 -13.29 2.00 -6.68
CA GLY A 129 -12.33 2.96 -6.14
C GLY A 129 -12.45 3.07 -4.62
N ALA A 130 -13.69 3.11 -4.11
CA ALA A 130 -13.97 3.22 -2.69
C ALA A 130 -13.49 2.01 -1.87
N ALA A 131 -13.65 0.78 -2.39
CA ALA A 131 -13.17 -0.42 -1.70
C ALA A 131 -11.64 -0.43 -1.57
N MET A 132 -10.94 -0.06 -2.65
CA MET A 132 -9.48 0.02 -2.65
C MET A 132 -8.96 1.17 -1.77
N ALA A 133 -9.67 2.31 -1.73
CA ALA A 133 -9.36 3.40 -0.81
C ALA A 133 -9.48 2.94 0.66
N ARG A 134 -10.55 2.20 1.01
CA ARG A 134 -10.71 1.63 2.36
C ARG A 134 -9.54 0.70 2.74
N LEU A 135 -9.07 -0.12 1.80
CA LEU A 135 -7.89 -0.97 1.99
C LEU A 135 -6.63 -0.16 2.30
N CYS A 136 -6.32 0.87 1.49
CA CYS A 136 -5.16 1.72 1.72
C CYS A 136 -5.24 2.53 3.02
N LEU A 137 -6.45 2.97 3.39
CA LEU A 137 -6.71 3.66 4.66
C LEU A 137 -6.52 2.71 5.86
N ALA A 138 -6.99 1.47 5.77
CA ALA A 138 -6.78 0.44 6.80
C ALA A 138 -5.29 0.14 6.97
N ASN A 139 -4.53 0.09 5.88
CA ASN A 139 -3.07 -0.11 5.90
C ASN A 139 -2.28 1.15 6.35
N LYS A 140 -2.94 2.28 6.61
CA LYS A 140 -2.31 3.55 7.03
C LYS A 140 -1.34 4.10 5.97
N THR A 141 -1.68 3.90 4.70
CA THR A 141 -0.99 4.41 3.51
C THR A 141 -2.01 5.08 2.58
N PRO A 142 -2.63 6.21 3.00
CA PRO A 142 -3.58 6.91 2.13
C PRO A 142 -2.88 7.36 0.84
N ALA A 143 -3.59 7.30 -0.28
CA ALA A 143 -3.06 7.70 -1.57
C ALA A 143 -4.01 8.65 -2.31
N LEU A 144 -3.47 9.42 -3.25
CA LEU A 144 -4.24 10.13 -4.26
C LEU A 144 -3.82 9.62 -5.63
N LEU A 145 -4.82 9.22 -6.42
CA LEU A 145 -4.64 8.76 -7.79
C LEU A 145 -4.76 9.96 -8.73
N VAL A 146 -3.78 10.17 -9.59
CA VAL A 146 -3.81 11.26 -10.57
C VAL A 146 -3.52 10.80 -12.00
N PRO A 147 -4.24 11.36 -12.99
CA PRO A 147 -3.83 11.21 -14.38
C PRO A 147 -2.47 11.84 -14.63
N GLY A 148 -1.76 11.34 -15.62
CA GLY A 148 -0.59 12.02 -16.16
C GLY A 148 0.42 11.07 -16.79
N PRO A 149 1.33 11.64 -17.61
CA PRO A 149 2.45 10.90 -18.18
C PRO A 149 3.46 10.50 -17.09
N PRO A 150 4.48 9.69 -17.42
CA PRO A 150 5.58 9.41 -16.52
C PRO A 150 6.16 10.68 -15.86
N PRO A 151 6.50 10.63 -14.57
CA PRO A 151 6.76 11.83 -13.77
C PRO A 151 7.99 12.62 -14.24
N GLY A 152 7.76 13.86 -14.68
CA GLY A 152 8.81 14.87 -14.81
C GLY A 152 9.31 15.38 -13.45
N LYS A 153 10.31 16.28 -13.45
CA LYS A 153 10.97 16.78 -12.22
C LYS A 153 9.98 17.38 -11.21
N GLU A 154 8.97 18.12 -11.67
CA GLU A 154 7.94 18.71 -10.79
C GLU A 154 7.03 17.66 -10.14
N ALA A 155 6.65 16.62 -10.89
CA ALA A 155 5.84 15.53 -10.39
C ALA A 155 6.59 14.73 -9.31
N ILE A 156 7.89 14.45 -9.53
CA ILE A 156 8.75 13.81 -8.51
C ILE A 156 8.78 14.65 -7.22
N GLU A 157 8.91 15.97 -7.34
CA GLU A 157 8.90 16.86 -6.17
C GLU A 157 7.54 16.87 -5.47
N ARG A 158 6.44 16.87 -6.23
CA ARG A 158 5.08 16.74 -5.68
C ARG A 158 4.91 15.45 -4.89
N VAL A 159 5.34 14.32 -5.44
CA VAL A 159 5.33 13.01 -4.76
C VAL A 159 6.06 13.09 -3.42
N ARG A 160 7.27 13.68 -3.42
CA ARG A 160 8.05 13.85 -2.19
C ARG A 160 7.37 14.75 -1.17
N LEU A 161 6.72 15.83 -1.60
CA LEU A 161 6.03 16.76 -0.71
C LEU A 161 4.78 16.12 -0.09
N TYR A 162 3.97 15.39 -0.86
CA TYR A 162 2.83 14.63 -0.30
C TYR A 162 3.28 13.53 0.67
N ALA A 163 4.38 12.84 0.37
CA ALA A 163 4.93 11.79 1.24
C ALA A 163 5.29 12.31 2.64
N ARG A 164 5.69 13.59 2.78
CA ARG A 164 5.94 14.22 4.10
C ARG A 164 4.69 14.32 4.97
N HIS A 165 3.50 14.32 4.35
CA HIS A 165 2.22 14.33 5.04
C HIS A 165 1.64 12.92 5.25
N GLY A 166 2.41 11.88 4.87
CA GLY A 166 2.00 10.48 4.93
C GLY A 166 0.99 10.09 3.85
N ILE A 167 0.94 10.84 2.75
CA ILE A 167 0.02 10.60 1.62
C ILE A 167 0.85 10.21 0.40
N GLU A 168 0.53 9.08 -0.20
CA GLU A 168 1.11 8.67 -1.48
C GLU A 168 0.46 9.45 -2.63
N TRP A 169 1.26 9.89 -3.60
CA TRP A 169 0.78 10.53 -4.80
C TRP A 169 1.09 9.61 -5.98
N VAL A 170 0.07 8.89 -6.46
CA VAL A 170 0.22 7.79 -7.41
C VAL A 170 -0.25 8.26 -8.79
N ILE A 171 0.68 8.30 -9.73
CA ILE A 171 0.39 8.64 -11.13
C ILE A 171 -0.09 7.37 -11.82
N THR A 172 -1.32 7.40 -12.32
CA THR A 172 -2.01 6.22 -12.87
C THR A 172 -1.92 6.11 -14.39
N GLY A 173 -1.15 6.98 -15.05
CA GLY A 173 -1.12 7.09 -16.51
C GLY A 173 -2.28 7.91 -17.07
N ASP A 174 -2.19 8.18 -18.37
CA ASP A 174 -3.16 8.93 -19.18
C ASP A 174 -4.31 8.03 -19.69
N VAL A 175 -4.86 7.21 -18.80
CA VAL A 175 -6.05 6.39 -19.10
C VAL A 175 -7.29 7.24 -18.81
N TYR A 176 -8.00 7.62 -19.88
CA TYR A 176 -9.23 8.43 -19.84
C TYR A 176 -10.49 7.57 -20.11
N GLU A 177 -10.40 6.26 -19.89
CA GLU A 177 -11.56 5.39 -19.93
C GLU A 177 -12.53 5.75 -18.80
N HIS A 178 -13.80 6.01 -19.13
CA HIS A 178 -14.81 6.44 -18.15
C HIS A 178 -14.91 5.51 -16.91
N ALA A 179 -14.73 4.20 -17.08
CA ALA A 179 -14.70 3.25 -15.98
C ALA A 179 -13.53 3.51 -15.02
N PHE A 180 -12.35 3.83 -15.55
CA PHE A 180 -11.17 4.13 -14.76
C PHE A 180 -11.24 5.52 -14.12
N GLU A 181 -11.84 6.51 -14.79
CA GLU A 181 -12.07 7.83 -14.22
C GLU A 181 -12.98 7.77 -13.00
N ARG A 182 -14.10 7.04 -13.12
CA ARG A 182 -15.01 6.77 -12.00
C ARG A 182 -14.30 6.06 -10.85
N TYR A 183 -13.49 5.03 -11.15
CA TYR A 183 -12.67 4.37 -10.13
C TYR A 183 -11.76 5.38 -9.40
N ARG A 184 -11.04 6.26 -10.11
CA ARG A 184 -10.18 7.28 -9.48
C ARG A 184 -10.98 8.27 -8.66
N ALA A 185 -12.14 8.71 -9.15
CA ALA A 185 -13.01 9.65 -8.46
C ALA A 185 -13.50 9.08 -7.12
N GLU A 186 -14.10 7.89 -7.14
CA GLU A 186 -14.57 7.19 -5.94
C GLU A 186 -13.43 6.93 -4.94
N PHE A 187 -12.25 6.56 -5.46
CA PHE A 187 -11.06 6.34 -4.64
C PHE A 187 -10.64 7.62 -3.92
N ASN A 188 -10.42 8.70 -4.68
CA ASN A 188 -9.94 9.96 -4.15
C ASN A 188 -10.96 10.60 -3.20
N GLU A 189 -12.25 10.56 -3.53
CA GLU A 189 -13.33 11.06 -2.66
C GLU A 189 -13.31 10.36 -1.30
N THR A 190 -13.19 9.02 -1.31
CA THR A 190 -13.12 8.22 -0.07
C THR A 190 -11.90 8.58 0.77
N VAL A 191 -10.72 8.71 0.14
CA VAL A 191 -9.48 9.09 0.84
C VAL A 191 -9.56 10.51 1.39
N VAL A 192 -9.98 11.48 0.57
CA VAL A 192 -10.10 12.89 0.97
C VAL A 192 -11.06 13.03 2.14
N THR A 193 -12.26 12.45 2.04
CA THR A 193 -13.26 12.46 3.12
C THR A 193 -12.67 11.91 4.42
N ARG A 194 -11.94 10.79 4.35
CA ARG A 194 -11.32 10.21 5.53
C ARG A 194 -10.21 11.08 6.12
N ILE A 195 -9.38 11.70 5.29
CA ILE A 195 -8.32 12.59 5.77
C ILE A 195 -8.93 13.84 6.41
N GLU A 196 -9.91 14.47 5.77
CA GLU A 196 -10.57 15.67 6.28
C GLU A 196 -11.33 15.40 7.57
N SER A 197 -11.97 14.22 7.72
CA SER A 197 -12.60 13.83 8.99
C SER A 197 -11.62 13.81 10.18
N LYS A 198 -10.32 13.63 9.91
CA LYS A 198 -9.26 13.59 10.94
C LYS A 198 -8.47 14.89 11.07
N ARG A 199 -8.33 15.65 9.97
CA ARG A 199 -7.45 16.83 9.89
C ARG A 199 -8.20 18.16 9.75
N GLY A 200 -9.52 18.12 9.64
CA GLY A 200 -10.38 19.28 9.42
C GLY A 200 -10.77 19.45 7.95
N LYS A 201 -11.96 19.99 7.73
CA LYS A 201 -12.49 20.32 6.40
C LYS A 201 -11.58 21.31 5.68
N GLY A 202 -11.30 21.09 4.40
CA GLY A 202 -10.45 21.95 3.57
C GLY A 202 -8.94 21.72 3.73
N TYR A 203 -8.53 20.76 4.58
CA TYR A 203 -7.12 20.40 4.76
C TYR A 203 -6.45 20.01 3.44
N MET A 204 -7.13 19.19 2.62
CA MET A 204 -6.56 18.67 1.38
C MET A 204 -6.40 19.75 0.31
N GLU A 205 -7.35 20.69 0.24
CA GLU A 205 -7.26 21.85 -0.63
C GLU A 205 -6.09 22.76 -0.22
N SER A 206 -5.99 23.09 1.08
CA SER A 206 -4.89 23.90 1.62
C SER A 206 -3.53 23.27 1.31
N LEU A 207 -3.39 21.96 1.58
CA LEU A 207 -2.17 21.21 1.29
C LEU A 207 -1.81 21.24 -0.19
N SER A 208 -2.79 21.05 -1.07
CA SER A 208 -2.58 21.06 -2.53
C SER A 208 -2.06 22.41 -3.02
N ARG A 209 -2.63 23.51 -2.50
CA ARG A 209 -2.19 24.87 -2.81
C ARG A 209 -0.78 25.14 -2.31
N ASP A 210 -0.47 24.75 -1.08
CA ASP A 210 0.86 24.93 -0.49
C ASP A 210 1.95 24.18 -1.28
N ILE A 211 1.67 22.94 -1.67
CA ILE A 211 2.58 22.14 -2.48
C ILE A 211 2.78 22.78 -3.87
N ALA A 212 1.71 23.23 -4.53
CA ALA A 212 1.80 23.91 -5.82
C ALA A 212 2.61 25.21 -5.75
N LEU A 213 2.44 26.00 -4.68
CA LEU A 213 3.21 27.22 -4.44
C LEU A 213 4.71 26.92 -4.24
N ARG A 214 5.06 25.85 -3.50
CA ARG A 214 6.45 25.45 -3.29
C ARG A 214 7.12 25.00 -4.59
N ILE A 215 6.43 24.20 -5.39
CA ILE A 215 6.93 23.75 -6.70
C ILE A 215 7.14 24.95 -7.61
N SER A 216 6.13 25.82 -7.76
CA SER A 216 6.26 26.98 -8.66
C SER A 216 7.41 27.91 -8.25
N LYS A 217 7.60 28.19 -6.95
CA LYS A 217 8.75 28.97 -6.46
C LYS A 217 10.10 28.32 -6.83
N ARG A 218 10.19 26.99 -6.73
CA ARG A 218 11.43 26.25 -7.00
C ARG A 218 11.82 26.26 -8.49
N TYR A 219 10.84 26.26 -9.39
CA TYR A 219 11.08 26.16 -10.84
C TYR A 219 10.96 27.49 -11.60
N ARG A 220 10.24 28.51 -11.08
CA ARG A 220 10.23 29.88 -11.64
C ARG A 220 11.61 30.56 -11.63
N GLY A 221 12.51 30.18 -10.71
CA GLY A 221 13.87 30.71 -10.64
C GLY A 221 14.86 30.15 -11.67
N LYS A 222 14.45 29.24 -12.55
CA LYS A 222 15.34 28.56 -13.53
C LYS A 222 15.10 28.92 -14.99
N SER A 223 14.13 29.78 -15.29
CA SER A 223 13.81 30.22 -16.66
C SER A 223 14.44 31.56 -17.05
N LYS A 224 15.43 32.04 -16.29
CA LYS A 224 16.31 33.17 -16.63
C LYS A 224 17.76 32.70 -16.51
N GLY A 225 18.27 32.08 -17.56
CA GLY A 225 19.65 31.61 -17.68
C GLY A 225 19.90 31.17 -19.11
#